data_AF-A0A3D2QHD5-F1
#
_entry.id   AF-A0A3D2QHD5-F1
#
_cell.length_a   1.000
_cell.length_b   1.000
_cell.length_c   1.000
_cell.angle_alpha   90.00
_cell.angle_beta   90.00
_cell.angle_gamma   90.00
#
_symmetry.space_group_name_H-M   'P 1'
#
loop_
_entity.id
_entity.type
_entity.pdbx_description
1 polymer ?
#
loop_
_entity_poly.entity_id
_entity_poly.type
_entity_poly.pdbx_seq_one_letter_code
_entity_poly.pdbx_strand_id
1 'polypeptide(L)'
;VFPTRVARNGTAMTSRGRLVIRNAVYAEDFRPIDEHCRCYTCRNFSRAYIRHLFKAEETFGLRLLSIHNLHFLLDFVRQIREAIEAGAFPEFRRHFWDNWEEKDARPADLL
;
A
#
# COMPACT_ATOMS: atom_id res chain seq x y z
N VAL A 1 8.22 12.48 7.63
CA VAL A 1 8.27 11.61 6.43
C VAL A 1 6.92 10.90 6.26
N PHE A 2 6.29 10.99 5.07
CA PHE A 2 4.90 10.55 4.80
C PHE A 2 4.63 9.03 4.91
N PRO A 3 5.35 8.13 4.22
CA PRO A 3 5.02 6.69 4.16
C PRO A 3 4.98 6.01 5.54
N THR A 4 5.88 6.41 6.45
CA THR A 4 5.94 5.89 7.82
C THR A 4 4.90 6.52 8.74
N ARG A 5 4.47 7.76 8.49
CA ARG A 5 3.38 8.40 9.23
C ARG A 5 2.05 7.71 8.95
N VAL A 6 1.70 7.50 7.68
CA VAL A 6 0.44 6.83 7.32
C VAL A 6 0.43 5.35 7.69
N ALA A 7 1.59 4.68 7.66
CA ALA A 7 1.75 3.32 8.17
C ALA A 7 1.37 3.22 9.66
N ARG A 8 1.85 4.15 10.50
CA ARG A 8 1.53 4.13 11.94
C ARG A 8 0.05 4.36 12.23
N ASN A 9 -0.64 5.06 11.33
CA ASN A 9 -2.09 5.24 11.39
C ASN A 9 -2.88 4.07 10.79
N GLY A 10 -2.20 3.00 10.34
CA GLY A 10 -2.82 1.79 9.81
C GLY A 10 -3.20 1.84 8.33
N THR A 11 -2.66 2.79 7.56
CA THR A 11 -2.88 2.87 6.11
C THR A 11 -1.69 2.34 5.33
N ALA A 12 -1.94 1.36 4.46
CA ALA A 12 -0.99 0.83 3.49
C ALA A 12 -1.26 1.35 2.08
N MET A 13 -0.19 1.62 1.33
CA MET A 13 -0.26 1.87 -0.11
C MET A 13 -0.08 0.55 -0.86
N THR A 14 -0.94 0.25 -1.84
CA THR A 14 -0.93 -1.02 -2.58
C THR A 14 -1.15 -0.75 -4.06
N SER A 15 -0.75 -1.66 -4.94
CA SER A 15 -0.97 -1.61 -6.40
C SER A 15 -2.41 -1.30 -6.83
N ARG A 16 -3.40 -1.54 -5.97
CA ARG A 16 -4.82 -1.31 -6.24
C ARG A 16 -5.44 -0.15 -5.46
N GLY A 17 -4.62 0.69 -4.81
CA GLY A 17 -5.13 1.78 -3.98
C GLY A 17 -4.69 1.70 -2.52
N ARG A 18 -5.40 2.45 -1.68
CA ARG A 18 -5.12 2.51 -0.24
C ARG A 18 -5.87 1.39 0.48
N LEU A 19 -5.21 0.82 1.49
CA LEU A 19 -5.77 -0.20 2.36
C LEU A 19 -5.67 0.27 3.81
N VAL A 20 -6.81 0.40 4.50
CA VAL A 20 -6.85 0.66 5.95
C VAL A 20 -6.92 -0.66 6.70
N ILE A 21 -5.80 -1.12 7.25
CA ILE A 21 -5.65 -2.49 7.78
C ILE A 21 -6.55 -2.77 8.99
N ARG A 22 -7.01 -1.71 9.67
CA ARG A 22 -7.90 -1.80 10.84
C ARG A 22 -9.34 -2.19 10.48
N ASN A 23 -9.73 -2.07 9.20
CA ASN A 23 -11.10 -2.33 8.76
C ASN A 23 -11.52 -3.78 9.02
N ALA A 24 -12.80 -3.99 9.35
CA ALA A 24 -13.32 -5.31 9.73
C ALA A 24 -13.21 -6.35 8.61
N VAL A 25 -13.31 -5.92 7.35
CA VAL A 25 -13.20 -6.78 6.15
C VAL A 25 -11.89 -7.56 6.07
N TYR A 26 -10.84 -7.12 6.77
CA TYR A 26 -9.54 -7.79 6.78
C TYR A 26 -9.35 -8.73 7.97
N ALA A 27 -10.37 -8.98 8.81
CA ALA A 27 -10.25 -9.85 9.97
C ALA A 27 -9.86 -11.30 9.61
N GLU A 28 -10.36 -11.81 8.49
CA GLU A 28 -10.12 -13.16 7.99
C GLU A 28 -9.52 -13.14 6.56
N ASP A 29 -8.90 -12.03 6.17
CA ASP A 29 -8.21 -11.93 4.89
C ASP A 29 -6.77 -12.46 5.00
N PHE A 30 -6.56 -13.71 4.61
CA PHE A 30 -5.27 -14.39 4.69
C PHE A 30 -4.29 -14.03 3.56
N ARG A 31 -4.67 -13.13 2.64
CA ARG A 31 -3.79 -12.62 1.57
C ARG A 31 -2.76 -11.63 2.13
N PRO A 32 -1.64 -11.38 1.43
CA PRO A 32 -0.71 -10.31 1.79
C PRO A 32 -1.35 -8.93 1.65
N ILE A 33 -0.72 -7.88 2.18
CA ILE A 33 -1.19 -6.49 1.99
C ILE A 33 -1.40 -6.20 0.49
N ASP A 34 -0.46 -6.62 -0.34
CA ASP A 34 -0.48 -6.44 -1.79
C ASP A 34 0.12 -7.67 -2.48
N GLU A 35 -0.63 -8.28 -3.39
CA GLU A 35 -0.22 -9.49 -4.12
C GLU A 35 0.92 -9.23 -5.11
N HIS A 36 1.11 -7.97 -5.53
CA HIS A 36 2.19 -7.57 -6.43
C HIS A 36 3.45 -7.11 -5.68
N CYS A 37 3.43 -7.06 -4.34
CA CYS A 37 4.54 -6.58 -3.52
C CYS A 37 5.43 -7.73 -3.04
N ARG A 38 6.75 -7.56 -3.19
CA ARG A 38 7.78 -8.55 -2.79
C ARG A 38 8.50 -8.21 -1.48
N CYS A 39 8.00 -7.25 -0.72
CA CYS A 39 8.64 -6.82 0.52
C CYS A 39 8.65 -7.94 1.58
N TYR A 40 9.44 -7.78 2.65
CA TYR A 40 9.45 -8.74 3.76
C TYR A 40 8.05 -8.96 4.35
N THR A 41 7.26 -7.90 4.52
CA THR A 41 5.92 -8.01 5.10
C THR A 41 4.98 -8.86 4.23
N CYS A 42 4.88 -8.56 2.93
CA CYS A 42 3.97 -9.27 2.03
C CYS A 42 4.37 -10.73 1.77
N ARG A 43 5.65 -11.10 1.95
CA ARG A 43 6.09 -12.50 1.81
C ARG A 43 5.80 -13.38 3.02
N ASN A 44 5.60 -12.78 4.20
CA ASN A 44 5.59 -13.53 5.46
C ASN A 44 4.30 -13.38 6.27
N PHE A 45 3.49 -12.35 6.01
CA PHE A 45 2.33 -12.03 6.87
C PHE A 45 1.09 -11.71 6.06
N SER A 46 -0.06 -12.17 6.56
CA SER A 46 -1.37 -11.86 6.01
C SER A 46 -1.94 -10.54 6.52
N ARG A 47 -2.93 -10.00 5.81
CA ARG A 47 -3.71 -8.84 6.26
C ARG A 47 -4.40 -9.12 7.59
N ALA A 48 -4.96 -10.31 7.77
CA ALA A 48 -5.57 -10.77 9.03
C ALA A 48 -4.61 -10.69 10.21
N TYR A 49 -3.39 -11.23 10.06
CA TYR A 49 -2.40 -11.20 11.13
C TYR A 49 -1.95 -9.77 11.46
N ILE A 50 -1.68 -8.96 10.43
CA ILE A 50 -1.25 -7.56 10.64
C ILE A 50 -2.39 -6.77 11.30
N ARG A 51 -3.64 -6.97 10.88
CA ARG A 51 -4.80 -6.36 11.53
C ARG A 51 -4.90 -6.77 13.00
N HIS A 52 -4.70 -8.05 13.31
CA HIS A 52 -4.67 -8.52 14.69
C HIS A 52 -3.62 -7.76 15.52
N LEU A 53 -2.39 -7.60 15.02
CA LEU A 53 -1.35 -6.80 15.70
C LEU A 53 -1.80 -5.34 15.93
N PHE A 54 -2.46 -4.73 14.95
CA PHE A 54 -3.00 -3.37 15.11
C PHE A 54 -4.13 -3.29 16.14
N LYS A 55 -4.93 -4.34 16.29
CA LYS A 55 -6.01 -4.43 17.29
C LYS A 55 -5.48 -4.74 18.69
N ALA A 56 -4.37 -5.47 18.78
CA ALA A 56 -3.66 -5.76 20.02
C ALA A 56 -2.71 -4.63 20.46
N GLU A 57 -2.66 -3.52 19.72
CA GLU A 57 -1.75 -2.38 19.98
C GLU A 57 -0.26 -2.76 19.97
N GLU A 58 0.08 -3.81 19.21
CA GLU A 58 1.43 -4.32 19.11
C GLU A 58 2.29 -3.48 18.18
N THR A 59 3.45 -3.03 18.67
CA THR A 59 4.38 -2.19 17.90
C THR A 59 4.89 -2.90 16.64
N PHE A 60 4.91 -4.23 16.64
CA PHE A 60 5.33 -5.02 15.49
C PHE A 60 4.46 -4.76 14.24
N GLY A 61 3.15 -4.53 14.41
CA GLY A 61 2.25 -4.18 13.31
C GLY A 61 2.66 -2.87 12.62
N LEU A 62 3.08 -1.87 13.41
CA LEU A 62 3.56 -0.57 12.91
C LEU A 62 4.85 -0.73 12.10
N ARG A 63 5.77 -1.59 12.55
CA ARG A 63 7.03 -1.88 11.85
C ARG A 63 6.76 -2.59 10.52
N LEU A 64 5.90 -3.61 10.51
CA LEU A 64 5.53 -4.34 9.30
C LEU A 64 4.89 -3.43 8.24
N LEU A 65 3.96 -2.56 8.64
CA LEU A 65 3.31 -1.63 7.71
C LEU A 65 4.28 -0.55 7.21
N SER A 66 5.23 -0.13 8.05
CA SER A 66 6.28 0.81 7.64
C SER A 66 7.23 0.21 6.61
N ILE A 67 7.66 -1.05 6.80
CA ILE A 67 8.48 -1.78 5.82
C ILE A 67 7.75 -1.87 4.48
N HIS A 68 6.47 -2.23 4.50
CA HIS A 68 5.65 -2.32 3.29
C HIS A 68 5.55 -0.98 2.57
N ASN A 69 5.17 0.10 3.28
CA ASN A 69 4.97 1.42 2.66
C ASN A 69 6.27 2.02 2.11
N LEU A 70 7.40 1.80 2.78
CA LEU A 70 8.70 2.25 2.26
C LEU A 70 9.07 1.47 1.00
N HIS A 71 8.92 0.15 1.00
CA HIS A 71 9.18 -0.66 -0.18
C HIS A 71 8.28 -0.26 -1.35
N PHE A 72 6.98 -0.08 -1.12
CA PHE A 72 6.04 0.36 -2.14
C PHE A 72 6.49 1.69 -2.77
N LEU A 73 6.82 2.69 -1.95
CA LEU A 73 7.23 4.01 -2.46
C LEU A 73 8.53 3.94 -3.28
N LEU A 74 9.53 3.20 -2.78
CA LEU A 74 10.81 3.04 -3.49
C LEU A 74 10.62 2.33 -4.83
N ASP A 75 9.81 1.27 -4.84
CA ASP A 75 9.52 0.53 -6.06
C ASP A 75 8.71 1.35 -7.07
N PHE A 76 7.74 2.13 -6.59
CA PHE A 76 6.95 3.02 -7.43
C PHE A 76 7.83 4.08 -8.13
N VAL A 77 8.73 4.72 -7.39
CA VAL A 77 9.67 5.69 -7.97
C VAL A 77 10.66 5.04 -8.94
N ARG A 78 11.08 3.80 -8.67
CA ARG A 78 11.90 3.01 -9.61
C ARG A 78 11.15 2.79 -10.92
N GLN A 79 9.91 2.33 -10.87
CA GLN A 79 9.08 2.11 -12.07
C GLN A 79 8.82 3.41 -12.86
N ILE A 80 8.60 4.54 -12.17
CA ILE A 80 8.49 5.85 -12.81
C ILE A 80 9.77 6.19 -13.57
N ARG A 81 10.94 6.00 -12.96
CA ARG A 81 12.23 6.29 -13.59
C ARG A 81 12.43 5.44 -14.85
N GLU A 82 12.16 4.14 -14.76
CA GLU A 82 12.26 3.21 -15.89
C GLU A 82 11.32 3.61 -17.03
N ALA A 83 10.09 4.03 -16.73
CA ALA A 83 9.14 4.49 -17.73
C ALA A 83 9.58 5.79 -18.42
N ILE A 84 10.21 6.72 -17.69
CA ILE A 84 10.76 7.96 -18.26
C ILE A 84 11.93 7.63 -19.20
N GLU A 85 12.87 6.79 -18.75
CA GLU A 85 14.04 6.37 -19.54
C GLU A 85 13.63 5.61 -20.82
N ALA A 86 12.54 4.86 -20.76
CA ALA A 86 11.96 4.16 -21.91
C ALA A 86 11.05 5.04 -22.80
N GLY A 87 10.81 6.31 -22.46
CA GLY A 87 9.89 7.18 -23.18
C GLY A 87 8.40 6.77 -23.08
N ALA A 88 8.06 5.91 -22.12
CA ALA A 88 6.73 5.29 -21.94
C ALA A 88 6.00 5.78 -20.66
N PHE A 89 6.39 6.95 -20.14
CA PHE A 89 5.77 7.51 -18.94
C PHE A 89 4.26 7.77 -19.08
N PRO A 90 3.73 8.30 -20.20
CA PRO A 90 2.29 8.48 -20.37
C PRO A 90 1.49 7.17 -20.24
N GLU A 91 2.00 6.07 -20.81
CA GLU A 91 1.45 4.72 -20.74
C GLU A 91 1.46 4.21 -19.30
N PHE A 92 2.63 4.32 -18.63
CA PHE A 92 2.78 3.94 -17.23
C PHE A 92 1.76 4.68 -16.36
N ARG A 93 1.64 6.00 -16.54
CA ARG A 93 0.70 6.83 -15.78
C ARG A 93 -0.75 6.38 -16.00
N ARG A 94 -1.18 6.17 -17.25
CA ARG A 94 -2.54 5.67 -17.54
C ARG A 94 -2.78 4.33 -16.85
N HIS A 95 -1.90 3.37 -17.09
CA HIS A 95 -1.99 2.03 -16.50
C HIS A 95 -2.05 2.08 -14.97
N PHE A 96 -1.24 2.93 -14.33
CA PHE A 96 -1.26 3.08 -12.88
C PHE A 96 -2.63 3.55 -12.38
N TRP A 97 -3.20 4.61 -12.97
CA TRP A 97 -4.50 5.15 -12.55
C TRP A 97 -5.67 4.23 -12.87
N ASP A 98 -5.62 3.50 -13.98
CA ASP A 98 -6.66 2.54 -14.36
C ASP A 98 -6.77 1.39 -13.33
N ASN A 99 -5.66 1.04 -12.68
CA ASN A 99 -5.62 -0.02 -11.67
C ASN A 99 -5.71 0.48 -10.22
N TRP A 100 -5.52 1.79 -9.99
CA TRP A 100 -5.48 2.38 -8.66
C TRP A 100 -6.88 2.85 -8.22
N GLU A 101 -7.65 1.94 -7.63
CA GLU A 101 -8.97 2.25 -7.08
C GLU A 101 -8.83 3.04 -5.77
N GLU A 102 -9.11 4.34 -5.81
CA GLU A 102 -9.25 5.12 -4.58
C GLU A 102 -10.67 4.96 -4.02
N LYS A 103 -10.88 3.93 -3.19
CA LYS A 103 -12.18 3.69 -2.52
C LYS A 103 -12.61 4.81 -1.55
N ASP A 104 -11.74 5.78 -1.28
CA ASP A 104 -11.98 6.95 -0.42
C ASP A 104 -11.71 8.29 -1.13
N ALA A 105 -11.77 8.34 -2.48
CA ALA A 105 -11.59 9.61 -3.18
C ALA A 105 -12.76 10.54 -2.84
N ARG A 106 -12.45 11.67 -2.20
CA ARG A 106 -13.34 12.83 -2.28
C ARG A 106 -13.54 13.14 -3.77
N PRO A 107 -14.77 13.44 -4.21
CA PRO A 107 -15.05 13.79 -5.60
C PRO A 107 -14.06 14.87 -6.07
N ALA A 108 -13.51 14.70 -7.27
CA ALA A 108 -12.53 15.61 -7.88
C ALA A 108 -13.11 17.02 -8.17
N ASP A 109 -14.38 17.21 -7.84
CA ASP A 109 -15.25 18.35 -8.06
C ASP A 109 -15.34 19.32 -6.85
N LEU A 110 -14.46 19.19 -5.84
CA LEU A 110 -14.28 20.20 -4.79
C LEU A 110 -12.89 20.86 -4.89
N LEU A 111 -12.80 21.78 -5.85
CA LEU A 111 -11.89 22.94 -6.01
C LEU A 111 -10.39 22.74 -5.74
#